data_AF-A0A6G4WH65-F1
#
_entry.id   AF-A0A6G4WH65-F1
#
_cell.length_a   1.000
_cell.length_b   1.000
_cell.length_c   1.000
_cell.angle_alpha   90.00
_cell.angle_beta   90.00
_cell.angle_gamma   90.00
#
_symmetry.space_group_name_H-M   'P 1'
#
loop_
_entity.id
_entity.type
_entity.pdbx_description
1 polymer ?
#
loop_
_entity_poly.entity_id
_entity_poly.type
_entity_poly.pdbx_seq_one_letter_code
_entity_poly.pdbx_strand_id
1 'polypeptide(L)'
;MIDGITKHVVGMDLHPVAVTLARVTYLLAIGRDRLTDENRGVIQIPVYLGDSLQFQEQGVDLWSAGNLVIRADDRREMFDSELRFPDALLEDAARFDLLVNEMVNKAAGRKAGDPIPSLNPVFNRLAIPEQHRAVINGTFKTMCRLHDEGRDHIWGYYVRNLARPLWMSRPGNRVDVLIGNPPWLAYRHMPANMQATYRKMSEARGLWAGAEIATHQDLSGLFVVRASELYLRKDGKFGLVLPNAAIDRDHYDGFRRGHYGDGSGGLALSFGPPWDLRRIRPHFFPRAASVAFGTRSEVSRPMPEEAEIWSGRLRTPNSHWEEARPSLVRADGRVRRVGQITKSPYAPAFTQGATFTPRVAFVVEKQEVSPLGRVQGTVALKSSRSVQEKKPWKDLPAIEGVIESEFVRPYFTGDNVFPYRVGDPLLSVIPCSARELLDQGQIEMHPGPMSISRLRVGISGSSWIPSSKAARSMRSCSNCCRSQTPTRMTNALEDVLPASFGGCWIVPAFDHRGYPSGFAGTRHGRAAVENLGYRQRLEANPFLAQRCEAGRPPVPAWSL
;
A
#
# COMPACT_ATOMS: atom_id res chain seq x y z
N MET A 1 17.14 -22.78 28.54
CA MET A 1 17.22 -22.52 27.07
C MET A 1 15.94 -21.89 26.53
N ILE A 2 14.75 -22.38 26.90
CA ILE A 2 13.45 -21.79 26.49
C ILE A 2 13.28 -20.35 26.99
N ASP A 3 13.61 -20.09 28.26
CA ASP A 3 13.62 -18.74 28.84
C ASP A 3 14.50 -17.75 28.07
N GLY A 4 15.57 -18.23 27.43
CA GLY A 4 16.39 -17.40 26.56
C GLY A 4 15.59 -16.94 25.35
N ILE A 5 14.96 -17.87 24.64
CA ILE A 5 14.18 -17.57 23.43
C ILE A 5 12.98 -16.65 23.76
N THR A 6 12.22 -16.95 24.81
CA THR A 6 11.02 -16.17 25.20
C THR A 6 11.32 -14.77 25.71
N LYS A 7 12.57 -14.49 26.13
CA LYS A 7 13.01 -13.14 26.51
C LYS A 7 13.59 -12.32 25.36
N HIS A 8 14.09 -12.96 24.29
CA HIS A 8 14.82 -12.27 23.22
C HIS A 8 14.06 -12.20 21.90
N VAL A 9 13.14 -13.14 21.63
CA VAL A 9 12.36 -13.17 20.39
C VAL A 9 10.92 -12.85 20.71
N VAL A 10 10.51 -11.63 20.41
CA VAL A 10 9.16 -11.11 20.63
C VAL A 10 8.50 -10.75 19.30
N GLY A 11 7.17 -10.87 19.22
CA GLY A 11 6.42 -10.57 18.01
C GLY A 11 5.16 -9.76 18.30
N MET A 12 4.73 -8.96 17.33
CA MET A 12 3.42 -8.32 17.36
C MET A 12 2.78 -8.29 15.97
N ASP A 13 1.47 -8.45 15.91
CA ASP A 13 0.69 -8.27 14.69
C ASP A 13 -0.69 -7.66 15.04
N LEU A 14 -1.36 -7.01 14.10
CA LEU A 14 -2.72 -6.51 14.27
C LEU A 14 -3.77 -7.60 14.00
N HIS A 15 -3.42 -8.64 13.25
CA HIS A 15 -4.32 -9.70 12.84
C HIS A 15 -4.28 -10.89 13.81
N PRO A 16 -5.39 -11.25 14.49
CA PRO A 16 -5.39 -12.31 15.51
C PRO A 16 -4.99 -13.69 14.97
N VAL A 17 -5.37 -14.02 13.73
CA VAL A 17 -4.92 -15.28 13.09
C VAL A 17 -3.39 -15.30 12.87
N ALA A 18 -2.78 -14.19 12.48
CA ALA A 18 -1.33 -14.11 12.28
C ALA A 18 -0.60 -14.33 13.61
N VAL A 19 -1.11 -13.74 14.70
CA VAL A 19 -0.61 -13.96 16.07
C VAL A 19 -0.69 -15.43 16.45
N THR A 20 -1.83 -16.09 16.24
CA THR A 20 -2.00 -17.51 16.55
C THR A 20 -1.04 -18.39 15.74
N LEU A 21 -0.93 -18.15 14.43
CA LEU A 21 0.00 -18.89 13.56
C LEU A 21 1.46 -18.68 13.98
N ALA A 22 1.84 -17.45 14.32
CA ALA A 22 3.17 -17.14 14.81
C ALA A 22 3.45 -17.82 16.15
N ARG A 23 2.48 -17.91 17.07
CA ARG A 23 2.62 -18.67 18.32
C ARG A 23 2.83 -20.16 18.08
N VAL A 24 2.08 -20.75 17.15
CA VAL A 24 2.27 -22.16 16.77
C VAL A 24 3.65 -22.37 16.15
N THR A 25 4.06 -21.49 15.23
CA THR A 25 5.39 -21.53 14.59
C THR A 25 6.50 -21.40 15.63
N TYR A 26 6.31 -20.56 16.64
CA TYR A 26 7.23 -20.40 17.76
C TYR A 26 7.42 -21.70 18.54
N LEU A 27 6.34 -22.41 18.85
CA LEU A 27 6.39 -23.71 19.52
C LEU A 27 7.08 -24.78 18.66
N LEU A 28 6.76 -24.81 17.35
CA LEU A 28 7.40 -25.72 16.41
C LEU A 28 8.91 -25.47 16.33
N ALA A 29 9.34 -24.20 16.37
CA ALA A 29 10.76 -23.83 16.36
C ALA A 29 11.50 -24.23 17.65
N ILE A 30 10.83 -24.22 18.81
CA ILE A 30 11.41 -24.73 20.07
C ILE A 30 11.69 -26.24 19.96
N GLY A 31 10.75 -26.97 19.33
CA GLY A 31 10.82 -28.41 19.10
C GLY A 31 10.25 -29.24 20.25
N ARG A 32 9.81 -30.46 19.92
CA ARG A 32 9.08 -31.35 20.85
C ARG A 32 9.90 -31.68 22.10
N ASP A 33 11.16 -32.07 21.94
CA ASP A 33 12.00 -32.56 23.05
C ASP A 33 12.11 -31.53 24.18
N ARG A 34 12.27 -30.24 23.83
CA ARG A 34 12.33 -29.15 24.79
C ARG A 34 10.97 -28.84 25.41
N LEU A 35 9.88 -29.00 24.67
CA LEU A 35 8.51 -28.77 25.15
C LEU A 35 8.01 -29.89 26.07
N THR A 36 8.58 -31.10 25.99
CA THR A 36 8.24 -32.23 26.85
C THR A 36 9.18 -32.42 28.03
N ASP A 37 10.26 -31.64 28.11
CA ASP A 37 11.21 -31.69 29.23
C ASP A 37 10.50 -31.35 30.55
N GLU A 38 10.69 -32.19 31.57
CA GLU A 38 10.09 -32.03 32.90
C GLU A 38 10.55 -30.73 33.59
N ASN A 39 11.75 -30.24 33.26
CA ASN A 39 12.32 -29.02 33.81
C ASN A 39 11.95 -27.75 33.03
N ARG A 40 11.02 -27.83 32.05
CA ARG A 40 10.71 -26.71 31.15
C ARG A 40 10.08 -25.48 31.82
N GLY A 41 9.43 -25.64 32.97
CA GLY A 41 8.66 -24.58 33.63
C GLY A 41 7.44 -24.08 32.83
N VAL A 42 6.87 -22.95 33.27
CA VAL A 42 5.73 -22.31 32.58
C VAL A 42 6.24 -21.52 31.37
N ILE A 43 5.69 -21.79 30.18
CA ILE A 43 6.09 -21.13 28.94
C ILE A 43 5.02 -20.12 28.54
N GLN A 44 5.41 -18.86 28.42
CA GLN A 44 4.59 -17.82 27.80
C GLN A 44 5.20 -17.44 26.45
N ILE A 45 4.40 -17.53 25.39
CA ILE A 45 4.86 -17.20 24.04
C ILE A 45 4.72 -15.69 23.84
N PRO A 46 5.83 -14.94 23.63
CA PRO A 46 5.83 -13.49 23.58
C PRO A 46 5.43 -12.95 22.20
N VAL A 47 4.35 -13.48 21.64
CA VAL A 47 3.75 -13.00 20.39
C VAL A 47 2.41 -12.39 20.73
N TYR A 48 2.31 -11.08 20.53
CA TYR A 48 1.19 -10.27 20.98
C TYR A 48 0.35 -9.82 19.80
N LEU A 49 -0.92 -9.59 20.10
CA LEU A 49 -1.75 -8.81 19.22
C LEU A 49 -1.55 -7.34 19.59
N GLY A 50 -1.41 -6.45 18.62
CA GLY A 50 -1.14 -5.04 18.88
C GLY A 50 -0.92 -4.21 17.62
N ASP A 51 -1.23 -2.92 17.73
CA ASP A 51 -0.92 -1.95 16.67
C ASP A 51 0.52 -1.43 16.83
N SER A 52 1.41 -1.92 15.96
CA SER A 52 2.83 -1.55 15.90
C SER A 52 3.06 -0.12 15.40
N LEU A 53 2.10 0.49 14.70
CA LEU A 53 2.22 1.88 14.30
C LEU A 53 1.80 2.83 15.41
N GLN A 54 1.00 2.34 16.37
CA GLN A 54 0.21 3.17 17.28
C GLN A 54 -0.53 4.24 16.48
N PHE A 55 -1.29 3.78 15.47
CA PHE A 55 -1.86 4.60 14.40
C PHE A 55 -2.91 5.58 14.93
N GLN A 56 -3.64 5.19 15.97
CA GLN A 56 -4.45 6.14 16.72
C GLN A 56 -3.51 6.95 17.61
N GLU A 57 -3.27 8.20 17.23
CA GLU A 57 -2.71 9.23 18.11
C GLU A 57 -3.63 9.39 19.34
N GLN A 58 -3.52 8.51 20.33
CA GLN A 58 -3.89 8.82 21.72
C GLN A 58 -2.69 9.46 22.45
N GLY A 59 -1.76 10.04 21.68
CA GLY A 59 -0.53 10.67 22.14
C GLY A 59 -0.75 12.11 22.54
N VAL A 60 -1.43 12.33 23.67
CA VAL A 60 -1.06 13.34 24.68
C VAL A 60 -1.39 12.83 26.09
N ASP A 61 -2.40 11.97 26.26
CA ASP A 61 -2.93 11.59 27.60
C ASP A 61 -2.85 10.09 27.97
N LEU A 62 -2.27 9.22 27.12
CA LEU A 62 -2.08 7.80 27.47
C LEU A 62 -1.29 7.62 28.78
N TRP A 63 -0.44 8.60 29.13
CA TRP A 63 0.33 8.63 30.36
C TRP A 63 -0.02 9.87 31.17
N SER A 64 -0.88 9.69 32.17
CA SER A 64 -1.25 10.76 33.09
C SER A 64 -0.94 10.34 34.51
N ALA A 65 -0.09 11.13 35.19
CA ALA A 65 0.31 10.94 36.58
C ALA A 65 0.79 9.50 36.92
N GLY A 66 1.62 8.90 36.04
CA GLY A 66 2.19 7.56 36.26
C GLY A 66 1.23 6.40 35.98
N ASN A 67 0.15 6.63 35.20
CA ASN A 67 -0.80 5.58 34.81
C ASN A 67 -0.97 5.54 33.29
N LEU A 68 -1.10 4.32 32.75
CA LEU A 68 -1.66 4.04 31.44
C LEU A 68 -3.16 4.33 31.46
N VAL A 69 -3.62 5.31 30.71
CA VAL A 69 -5.03 5.69 30.59
C VAL A 69 -5.57 5.23 29.25
N ILE A 70 -6.53 4.32 29.28
CA ILE A 70 -7.21 3.81 28.09
C ILE A 70 -8.63 4.38 28.09
N ARG A 71 -8.94 5.21 27.10
CA ARG A 71 -10.30 5.74 26.92
C ARG A 71 -11.16 4.70 26.21
N ALA A 72 -12.29 4.37 26.82
CA ALA A 72 -13.34 3.57 26.20
C ALA A 72 -14.13 4.48 25.24
N ASP A 73 -13.60 4.69 24.03
CA ASP A 73 -14.28 5.48 22.99
C ASP A 73 -15.54 4.73 22.54
N ASP A 74 -16.70 5.30 22.88
CA ASP A 74 -17.96 4.95 22.24
C ASP A 74 -18.81 6.21 22.16
N ARG A 75 -19.23 6.58 20.94
CA ARG A 75 -19.87 7.85 20.56
C ARG A 75 -21.28 8.09 21.15
N ARG A 76 -21.54 7.68 22.40
CA ARG A 76 -22.85 7.72 23.05
C ARG A 76 -22.88 8.37 24.43
N GLU A 77 -21.73 8.61 25.07
CA GLU A 77 -21.67 9.29 26.38
C GLU A 77 -21.01 10.68 26.30
N MET A 78 -21.46 11.58 27.17
CA MET A 78 -20.90 12.92 27.36
C MET A 78 -19.58 12.89 28.18
N PHE A 79 -19.19 11.72 28.69
CA PHE A 79 -17.97 11.47 29.46
C PHE A 79 -17.28 10.19 28.97
N ASP A 80 -16.00 10.28 28.58
CA ASP A 80 -15.18 9.11 28.25
C ASP A 80 -14.96 8.26 29.53
N SER A 81 -15.32 6.98 29.47
CA SER A 81 -15.00 6.05 30.55
C SER A 81 -13.52 5.67 30.45
N GLU A 82 -12.73 5.99 31.48
CA GLU A 82 -11.29 5.75 31.45
C GLU A 82 -10.89 4.52 32.28
N LEU A 83 -10.11 3.62 31.68
CA LEU A 83 -9.44 2.52 32.37
C LEU A 83 -8.00 2.94 32.70
N ARG A 84 -7.62 2.87 33.97
CA ARG A 84 -6.31 3.35 34.45
C ARG A 84 -5.47 2.19 35.00
N PHE A 85 -4.27 2.01 34.47
CA PHE A 85 -3.34 1.00 34.97
C PHE A 85 -2.02 1.66 35.40
N PRO A 86 -1.53 1.46 36.63
CA PRO A 86 -0.25 2.02 37.03
C PRO A 86 0.90 1.58 36.12
N ASP A 87 1.73 2.53 35.71
CA ASP A 87 2.83 2.35 34.75
C ASP A 87 3.83 1.26 35.19
N ALA A 88 4.08 1.18 36.49
CA ALA A 88 4.96 0.18 37.10
C ALA A 88 4.49 -1.27 36.87
N LEU A 89 3.18 -1.52 36.72
CA LEU A 89 2.67 -2.87 36.50
C LEU A 89 3.05 -3.44 35.14
N LEU A 90 3.37 -2.57 34.18
CA LEU A 90 3.75 -3.02 32.84
C LEU A 90 5.18 -3.53 32.80
N GLU A 91 6.04 -3.24 33.79
CA GLU A 91 7.41 -3.77 33.84
C GLU A 91 7.43 -5.30 33.77
N ASP A 92 6.52 -5.95 34.49
CA ASP A 92 6.29 -7.40 34.41
C ASP A 92 5.09 -7.70 33.51
N ALA A 93 5.40 -7.90 32.24
CA ALA A 93 4.44 -8.25 31.22
C ALA A 93 3.53 -9.41 31.62
N ALA A 94 4.11 -10.55 32.01
CA ALA A 94 3.37 -11.75 32.35
C ALA A 94 2.36 -11.49 33.47
N ARG A 95 2.80 -10.80 34.52
CA ARG A 95 1.98 -10.44 35.67
C ARG A 95 0.85 -9.47 35.30
N PHE A 96 1.12 -8.48 34.44
CA PHE A 96 0.08 -7.57 33.94
C PHE A 96 -1.01 -8.31 33.17
N ASP A 97 -0.64 -9.23 32.27
CA ASP A 97 -1.62 -10.02 31.51
C ASP A 97 -2.46 -10.90 32.43
N LEU A 98 -1.84 -11.53 33.44
CA LEU A 98 -2.55 -12.32 34.44
C LEU A 98 -3.53 -11.47 35.24
N LEU A 99 -3.13 -10.27 35.68
CA LEU A 99 -3.99 -9.34 36.40
C LEU A 99 -5.21 -8.95 35.55
N VAL A 100 -4.98 -8.53 34.31
CA VAL A 100 -6.07 -8.14 33.39
C VAL A 100 -7.00 -9.32 33.10
N ASN A 101 -6.46 -10.53 32.90
CA ASN A 101 -7.27 -11.74 32.72
C ASN A 101 -8.16 -12.04 33.94
N GLU A 102 -7.62 -11.96 35.15
CA GLU A 102 -8.38 -12.15 36.38
C GLU A 102 -9.50 -11.11 36.52
N MET A 103 -9.21 -9.84 36.23
CA MET A 103 -10.21 -8.77 36.23
C MET A 103 -11.31 -9.05 35.20
N VAL A 104 -10.96 -9.41 33.96
CA VAL A 104 -11.95 -9.73 32.92
C VAL A 104 -12.81 -10.93 33.32
N ASN A 105 -12.20 -12.03 33.78
CA ASN A 105 -12.92 -13.24 34.17
C ASN A 105 -13.86 -13.00 35.36
N LYS A 106 -13.42 -12.23 36.36
CA LYS A 106 -14.26 -11.87 37.52
C LYS A 106 -15.39 -10.93 37.14
N ALA A 107 -15.17 -10.02 36.20
CA ALA A 107 -16.23 -9.16 35.68
C ALA A 107 -17.27 -9.97 34.89
N ALA A 108 -16.81 -10.87 34.01
CA ALA A 108 -17.68 -11.70 33.17
C ALA A 108 -18.42 -12.84 33.92
N GLY A 109 -17.86 -13.31 35.04
CA GLY A 109 -18.49 -14.33 35.88
C GLY A 109 -19.61 -13.80 36.79
N ARG A 110 -19.89 -12.50 36.72
CA ARG A 110 -20.87 -11.78 37.54
C ARG A 110 -22.20 -11.62 36.77
N LYS A 111 -23.34 -11.58 37.45
CA LYS A 111 -24.60 -11.12 36.83
C LYS A 111 -24.71 -9.59 36.93
N ALA A 112 -25.36 -8.97 35.94
CA ALA A 112 -25.55 -7.53 35.94
C ALA A 112 -26.17 -7.04 37.27
N GLY A 113 -25.50 -6.11 37.94
CA GLY A 113 -25.92 -5.55 39.22
C GLY A 113 -25.47 -6.28 40.49
N ASP A 114 -24.84 -7.45 40.40
CA ASP A 114 -24.26 -8.12 41.58
C ASP A 114 -23.13 -7.28 42.22
N PRO A 115 -22.80 -7.50 43.51
CA PRO A 115 -21.68 -6.83 44.16
C PRO A 115 -20.34 -7.05 43.42
N ILE A 116 -19.51 -6.00 43.38
CA ILE A 116 -18.19 -6.06 42.74
C ILE A 116 -17.27 -7.00 43.54
N PRO A 117 -16.69 -8.04 42.91
CA PRO A 117 -15.83 -9.00 43.60
C PRO A 117 -14.57 -8.36 44.20
N SER A 118 -14.04 -8.94 45.28
CA SER A 118 -12.75 -8.48 45.83
C SER A 118 -11.57 -8.96 44.97
N LEU A 119 -10.61 -8.07 44.71
CA LEU A 119 -9.32 -8.37 44.07
C LEU A 119 -8.20 -8.70 45.06
N ASN A 120 -8.44 -8.64 46.38
CA ASN A 120 -7.40 -8.87 47.40
C ASN A 120 -6.64 -10.21 47.22
N PRO A 121 -7.31 -11.35 46.94
CA PRO A 121 -6.60 -12.61 46.68
C PRO A 121 -5.69 -12.54 45.46
N VAL A 122 -6.11 -11.80 44.42
CA VAL A 122 -5.33 -11.60 43.20
C VAL A 122 -4.11 -10.72 43.47
N PHE A 123 -4.28 -9.63 44.23
CA PHE A 123 -3.18 -8.75 44.61
C PHE A 123 -2.12 -9.46 45.43
N ASN A 124 -2.52 -10.34 46.35
CA ASN A 124 -1.57 -11.11 47.15
C ASN A 124 -0.84 -12.16 46.29
N ARG A 125 -1.56 -12.89 45.44
CA ARG A 125 -0.95 -13.90 44.55
C ARG A 125 0.02 -13.30 43.53
N LEU A 126 -0.30 -12.14 42.97
CA LEU A 126 0.54 -11.45 41.98
C LEU A 126 1.54 -10.47 42.60
N ALA A 127 1.63 -10.42 43.94
CA ALA A 127 2.49 -9.48 44.67
C ALA A 127 2.35 -8.03 44.18
N ILE A 128 1.11 -7.56 44.04
CA ILE A 128 0.80 -6.19 43.61
C ILE A 128 1.04 -5.21 44.77
N PRO A 129 1.91 -4.19 44.60
CA PRO A 129 2.21 -3.21 45.63
C PRO A 129 0.97 -2.47 46.13
N GLU A 130 0.88 -2.22 47.43
CA GLU A 130 -0.30 -1.60 48.08
C GLU A 130 -0.67 -0.25 47.45
N GLN A 131 0.35 0.57 47.12
CA GLN A 131 0.19 1.86 46.45
C GLN A 131 -0.56 1.81 45.11
N HIS A 132 -0.59 0.66 44.43
CA HIS A 132 -1.25 0.49 43.14
C HIS A 132 -2.67 -0.08 43.26
N ARG A 133 -3.02 -0.69 44.40
CA ARG A 133 -4.28 -1.43 44.58
C ARG A 133 -5.51 -0.55 44.46
N ALA A 134 -5.45 0.69 44.95
CA ALA A 134 -6.57 1.65 44.86
C ALA A 134 -6.92 1.99 43.40
N VAL A 135 -5.90 2.25 42.57
CA VAL A 135 -6.08 2.55 41.13
C VAL A 135 -6.66 1.33 40.40
N ILE A 136 -6.10 0.14 40.65
CA ILE A 136 -6.57 -1.10 40.01
C ILE A 136 -8.01 -1.42 40.42
N ASN A 137 -8.37 -1.22 41.69
CA ASN A 137 -9.75 -1.37 42.16
C ASN A 137 -10.69 -0.37 41.47
N GLY A 138 -10.28 0.88 41.28
CA GLY A 138 -11.04 1.87 40.53
C GLY A 138 -11.29 1.42 39.09
N THR A 139 -10.26 0.95 38.40
CA THR A 139 -10.36 0.41 37.04
C THR A 139 -11.23 -0.84 36.97
N PHE A 140 -11.13 -1.74 37.95
CA PHE A 140 -11.98 -2.93 38.03
C PHE A 140 -13.46 -2.57 38.20
N LYS A 141 -13.77 -1.54 39.01
CA LYS A 141 -15.15 -1.04 39.13
C LYS A 141 -15.68 -0.53 37.79
N THR A 142 -14.86 0.22 37.04
CA THR A 142 -15.23 0.69 35.70
C THR A 142 -15.45 -0.49 34.74
N MET A 143 -14.58 -1.50 34.75
CA MET A 143 -14.74 -2.71 33.92
C MET A 143 -16.03 -3.48 34.26
N CYS A 144 -16.35 -3.63 35.54
CA CYS A 144 -17.60 -4.24 36.01
C CYS A 144 -18.83 -3.45 35.50
N ARG A 145 -18.82 -2.12 35.63
CA ARG A 145 -19.90 -1.27 35.11
C ARG A 145 -20.08 -1.42 33.60
N LEU A 146 -18.99 -1.36 32.83
CA LEU A 146 -19.02 -1.54 31.37
C LEU A 146 -19.55 -2.94 30.99
N HIS A 147 -19.28 -3.95 31.82
CA HIS A 147 -19.85 -5.29 31.61
C HIS A 147 -21.35 -5.35 31.86
N ASP A 148 -21.86 -4.70 32.91
CA ASP A 148 -23.30 -4.63 33.19
C ASP A 148 -24.07 -3.89 32.09
N GLU A 149 -23.43 -2.89 31.48
CA GLU A 149 -23.98 -2.15 30.34
C GLU A 149 -23.95 -2.95 29.02
N GLY A 150 -23.47 -4.20 29.05
CA GLY A 150 -23.32 -5.04 27.85
C GLY A 150 -22.26 -4.49 26.89
N ARG A 151 -21.28 -3.73 27.39
CA ARG A 151 -20.19 -3.11 26.61
C ARG A 151 -18.87 -3.84 26.83
N ASP A 152 -18.88 -5.10 27.22
CA ASP A 152 -17.69 -5.86 27.67
C ASP A 152 -16.81 -6.45 26.55
N HIS A 153 -17.22 -6.32 25.30
CA HIS A 153 -16.86 -7.31 24.28
C HIS A 153 -15.36 -7.35 23.91
N ILE A 154 -14.56 -6.34 24.29
CA ILE A 154 -13.20 -6.19 23.78
C ILE A 154 -12.18 -5.75 24.88
N TRP A 155 -12.54 -5.48 26.14
CA TRP A 155 -11.60 -4.85 27.09
C TRP A 155 -10.32 -5.66 27.34
N GLY A 156 -10.44 -6.95 27.63
CA GLY A 156 -9.27 -7.82 27.82
C GLY A 156 -8.38 -7.86 26.57
N TYR A 157 -9.00 -7.81 25.39
CA TYR A 157 -8.31 -7.79 24.10
C TYR A 157 -7.65 -6.43 23.84
N TYR A 158 -8.37 -5.33 24.03
CA TYR A 158 -7.93 -3.95 23.78
C TYR A 158 -6.83 -3.52 24.75
N VAL A 159 -6.98 -3.82 26.04
CA VAL A 159 -5.95 -3.53 27.06
C VAL A 159 -4.66 -4.26 26.73
N ARG A 160 -4.72 -5.54 26.34
CA ARG A 160 -3.53 -6.29 25.93
C ARG A 160 -2.90 -5.74 24.64
N ASN A 161 -3.73 -5.31 23.69
CA ASN A 161 -3.28 -4.82 22.39
C ASN A 161 -2.64 -3.43 22.43
N LEU A 162 -3.07 -2.58 23.36
CA LEU A 162 -2.47 -1.26 23.57
C LEU A 162 -1.25 -1.37 24.49
N ALA A 163 -1.36 -2.12 25.58
CA ALA A 163 -0.31 -2.18 26.60
C ALA A 163 1.01 -2.74 26.06
N ARG A 164 0.97 -3.74 25.16
CA ARG A 164 2.18 -4.43 24.69
C ARG A 164 3.05 -3.57 23.77
N PRO A 165 2.54 -2.98 22.68
CA PRO A 165 3.28 -2.00 21.90
C PRO A 165 3.81 -0.86 22.77
N LEU A 166 3.06 -0.36 23.74
CA LEU A 166 3.53 0.71 24.63
C LEU A 166 4.66 0.28 25.56
N TRP A 167 4.58 -0.93 26.12
CA TRP A 167 5.65 -1.48 26.94
C TRP A 167 6.95 -1.66 26.15
N MET A 168 6.86 -2.14 24.90
CA MET A 168 8.02 -2.33 24.02
C MET A 168 8.65 -1.02 23.56
N SER A 169 7.92 0.10 23.59
CA SER A 169 8.48 1.40 23.19
C SER A 169 9.32 2.07 24.28
N ARG A 170 9.25 1.56 25.52
CA ARG A 170 10.06 2.05 26.65
C ARG A 170 11.55 1.83 26.38
N PRO A 171 12.43 2.79 26.72
CA PRO A 171 13.86 2.68 26.46
C PRO A 171 14.51 1.37 26.92
N GLY A 172 14.10 0.83 28.07
CA GLY A 172 14.64 -0.42 28.62
C GLY A 172 14.15 -1.70 27.92
N ASN A 173 13.10 -1.64 27.09
CA ASN A 173 12.49 -2.80 26.43
C ASN A 173 12.66 -2.78 24.90
N ARG A 174 13.40 -1.80 24.38
CA ARG A 174 13.69 -1.70 22.95
C ARG A 174 14.60 -2.84 22.51
N VAL A 175 14.34 -3.36 21.32
CA VAL A 175 15.01 -4.53 20.76
C VAL A 175 16.33 -4.15 20.08
N ASP A 176 17.27 -5.09 20.05
CA ASP A 176 18.52 -5.01 19.28
C ASP A 176 18.29 -5.14 17.77
N VAL A 177 17.31 -5.96 17.38
CA VAL A 177 17.05 -6.34 15.99
C VAL A 177 15.56 -6.25 15.71
N LEU A 178 15.19 -5.48 14.68
CA LEU A 178 13.83 -5.33 14.20
C LEU A 178 13.69 -5.94 12.80
N ILE A 179 12.86 -6.98 12.68
CA ILE A 179 12.54 -7.61 11.40
C ILE A 179 11.04 -7.58 11.16
N GLY A 180 10.62 -7.52 9.89
CA GLY A 180 9.20 -7.59 9.58
C GLY A 180 8.85 -7.39 8.11
N ASN A 181 7.57 -7.55 7.81
CA ASN A 181 6.97 -7.30 6.50
C ASN A 181 5.82 -6.30 6.67
N PRO A 182 6.10 -4.98 6.65
CA PRO A 182 5.08 -3.95 6.82
C PRO A 182 3.94 -4.04 5.81
N PRO A 183 2.74 -3.53 6.14
CA PRO A 183 1.62 -3.50 5.20
C PRO A 183 1.88 -2.57 4.01
N TRP A 184 1.61 -3.06 2.79
CA TRP A 184 1.76 -2.30 1.53
C TRP A 184 0.46 -1.62 1.11
N LEU A 185 -0.12 -0.83 2.02
CA LEU A 185 -1.39 -0.14 1.81
C LEU A 185 -1.15 1.23 1.16
N ALA A 186 -1.49 1.38 -0.12
CA ALA A 186 -1.34 2.67 -0.82
C ALA A 186 -2.36 3.70 -0.31
N TYR A 187 -1.95 4.97 -0.26
CA TYR A 187 -2.72 6.11 0.25
C TYR A 187 -4.13 6.19 -0.34
N ARG A 188 -4.28 6.02 -1.66
CA ARG A 188 -5.58 6.03 -2.35
C ARG A 188 -6.56 4.91 -1.93
N HIS A 189 -6.06 3.86 -1.28
CA HIS A 189 -6.86 2.74 -0.78
C HIS A 189 -7.13 2.85 0.73
N MET A 190 -6.57 3.87 1.40
CA MET A 190 -6.87 4.16 2.80
C MET A 190 -8.22 4.90 2.92
N PRO A 191 -9.01 4.61 3.97
CA PRO A 191 -10.16 5.44 4.35
C PRO A 191 -9.76 6.90 4.66
N ALA A 192 -10.70 7.84 4.56
CA ALA A 192 -10.42 9.28 4.67
C ALA A 192 -9.77 9.68 6.02
N ASN A 193 -10.22 9.11 7.13
CA ASN A 193 -9.60 9.34 8.45
C ASN A 193 -8.15 8.81 8.50
N MET A 194 -7.92 7.61 7.96
CA MET A 194 -6.58 7.02 7.87
C MET A 194 -5.65 7.84 6.97
N GLN A 195 -6.16 8.39 5.86
CA GLN A 195 -5.41 9.28 4.99
C GLN A 195 -4.94 10.53 5.75
N ALA A 196 -5.82 11.17 6.52
CA ALA A 196 -5.47 12.36 7.30
C ALA A 196 -4.36 12.06 8.32
N THR A 197 -4.49 10.99 9.08
CA THR A 197 -3.48 10.57 10.06
C THR A 197 -2.16 10.17 9.41
N TYR A 198 -2.20 9.36 8.35
CA TYR A 198 -1.00 8.96 7.59
C TYR A 198 -0.25 10.18 7.07
N ARG A 199 -0.98 11.13 6.50
CA ARG A 199 -0.42 12.37 5.96
C ARG A 199 0.25 13.18 7.06
N LYS A 200 -0.44 13.44 8.17
CA LYS A 200 0.11 14.16 9.32
C LYS A 200 1.40 13.51 9.84
N MET A 201 1.38 12.19 10.07
CA MET A 201 2.55 11.44 10.56
C MET A 201 3.71 11.44 9.57
N SER A 202 3.41 11.41 8.27
CA SER A 202 4.41 11.43 7.20
C SER A 202 5.02 12.82 7.01
N GLU A 203 4.22 13.88 7.06
CA GLU A 203 4.69 15.27 6.98
C GLU A 203 5.61 15.60 8.17
N ALA A 204 5.21 15.23 9.39
CA ALA A 204 6.02 15.42 10.60
C ALA A 204 7.39 14.70 10.57
N ARG A 205 7.58 13.73 9.67
CA ARG A 205 8.80 12.94 9.50
C ARG A 205 9.52 13.25 8.19
N GLY A 206 9.06 14.24 7.42
CA GLY A 206 9.60 14.54 6.09
C GLY A 206 9.44 13.41 5.06
N LEU A 207 8.55 12.45 5.31
CA LEU A 207 8.27 11.31 4.42
C LEU A 207 7.28 11.64 3.32
N TRP A 208 6.48 12.69 3.51
CA TRP A 208 5.43 13.05 2.56
C TRP A 208 6.02 13.64 1.28
N ALA A 209 5.83 12.97 0.14
CA ALA A 209 6.39 13.41 -1.14
C ALA A 209 5.62 14.58 -1.77
N GLY A 210 4.37 14.81 -1.37
CA GLY A 210 3.50 15.86 -1.94
C GLY A 210 3.07 15.61 -3.41
N ALA A 211 2.33 16.57 -3.96
CA ALA A 211 1.94 16.64 -5.38
C ALA A 211 1.15 15.41 -5.93
N GLU A 212 1.22 15.18 -7.25
CA GLU A 212 0.46 14.14 -7.98
C GLU A 212 0.87 12.70 -7.64
N ILE A 213 2.09 12.50 -7.13
CA ILE A 213 2.67 11.18 -6.81
C ILE A 213 2.25 10.64 -5.43
N ALA A 214 1.73 11.49 -4.54
CA ALA A 214 1.31 11.10 -3.19
C ALA A 214 0.24 9.99 -3.18
N THR A 215 -0.59 9.89 -4.23
CA THR A 215 -1.60 8.83 -4.38
C THR A 215 -1.01 7.42 -4.49
N HIS A 216 0.27 7.31 -4.86
CA HIS A 216 1.00 6.06 -4.98
C HIS A 216 1.86 5.73 -3.76
N GLN A 217 2.05 6.67 -2.84
CA GLN A 217 2.76 6.45 -1.58
C GLN A 217 2.00 5.43 -0.74
N ASP A 218 2.71 4.56 -0.03
CA ASP A 218 2.12 3.53 0.81
C ASP A 218 2.67 3.55 2.24
N LEU A 219 2.02 2.76 3.12
CA LEU A 219 2.26 2.77 4.55
C LEU A 219 3.65 2.26 4.96
N SER A 220 4.33 1.48 4.12
CA SER A 220 5.51 0.72 4.54
C SER A 220 6.71 1.60 4.92
N GLY A 221 6.96 2.70 4.20
CA GLY A 221 8.03 3.64 4.54
C GLY A 221 7.82 4.31 5.91
N LEU A 222 6.59 4.77 6.19
CA LEU A 222 6.23 5.32 7.50
C LEU A 222 6.36 4.26 8.59
N PHE A 223 5.96 3.02 8.30
CA PHE A 223 6.04 1.92 9.24
C PHE A 223 7.46 1.63 9.70
N VAL A 224 8.41 1.53 8.77
CA VAL A 224 9.82 1.29 9.12
C VAL A 224 10.34 2.39 10.03
N VAL A 225 10.06 3.65 9.70
CA VAL A 225 10.52 4.82 10.47
C VAL A 225 9.89 4.82 11.87
N ARG A 226 8.57 4.64 11.96
CA ARG A 226 7.84 4.66 13.22
C ARG A 226 8.21 3.47 14.13
N ALA A 227 8.34 2.27 13.56
CA ALA A 227 8.76 1.10 14.30
C ALA A 227 10.21 1.23 14.80
N SER A 228 11.10 1.83 14.01
CA SER A 228 12.48 2.10 14.44
C SER A 228 12.56 3.16 15.54
N GLU A 229 11.69 4.18 15.47
CA GLU A 229 11.58 5.22 16.49
C GLU A 229 11.14 4.64 17.84
N LEU A 230 10.07 3.83 17.82
CA LEU A 230 9.44 3.26 19.00
C LEU A 230 10.26 2.11 19.60
N TYR A 231 10.63 1.13 18.78
CA TYR A 231 11.03 -0.19 19.28
C TYR A 231 12.52 -0.50 19.14
N LEU A 232 13.25 0.20 18.28
CA LEU A 232 14.66 -0.10 18.04
C LEU A 232 15.53 0.71 18.99
N ARG A 233 16.42 0.04 19.73
CA ARG A 233 17.36 0.75 20.61
C ARG A 233 18.42 1.49 19.81
N LYS A 234 19.17 2.38 20.47
CA LYS A 234 20.36 2.99 19.85
C LYS A 234 21.34 1.89 19.45
N ASP A 235 21.90 2.01 18.25
CA ASP A 235 22.77 1.04 17.57
C ASP A 235 22.09 -0.30 17.21
N GLY A 236 20.78 -0.39 17.41
CA GLY A 236 19.97 -1.52 16.95
C GLY A 236 19.85 -1.55 15.43
N LYS A 237 19.66 -2.75 14.87
CA LYS A 237 19.59 -3.00 13.43
C LYS A 237 18.20 -3.37 12.98
N PHE A 238 17.84 -3.05 11.75
CA PHE A 238 16.60 -3.51 11.15
C PHE A 238 16.79 -4.17 9.78
N GLY A 239 15.87 -5.05 9.43
CA GLY A 239 15.71 -5.65 8.11
C GLY A 239 14.23 -5.84 7.79
N LEU A 240 13.66 -5.00 6.94
CA LEU A 240 12.23 -5.02 6.63
C LEU A 240 11.97 -5.22 5.14
N VAL A 241 10.95 -6.01 4.82
CA VAL A 241 10.52 -6.29 3.44
C VAL A 241 9.57 -5.18 2.96
N LEU A 242 9.93 -4.47 1.90
CA LEU A 242 9.15 -3.36 1.34
C LEU A 242 8.77 -3.62 -0.12
N PRO A 243 7.78 -2.90 -0.67
CA PRO A 243 7.61 -2.81 -2.11
C PRO A 243 8.92 -2.33 -2.73
N ASN A 244 9.27 -2.87 -3.88
CA ASN A 244 10.49 -2.52 -4.59
C ASN A 244 10.59 -1.03 -4.95
N ALA A 245 9.46 -0.30 -4.93
CA ALA A 245 9.44 1.15 -5.07
C ALA A 245 10.21 1.90 -3.96
N ALA A 246 10.41 1.26 -2.80
CA ALA A 246 11.16 1.83 -1.68
C ALA A 246 12.61 2.18 -2.04
N ILE A 247 13.23 1.35 -2.90
CA ILE A 247 14.63 1.50 -3.29
C ILE A 247 14.81 2.34 -4.55
N ASP A 248 13.78 2.51 -5.39
CA ASP A 248 13.94 3.13 -6.72
C ASP A 248 12.98 4.28 -7.10
N ARG A 249 11.89 4.55 -6.36
CA ARG A 249 10.91 5.60 -6.73
C ARG A 249 10.99 6.86 -5.89
N ASP A 250 10.65 8.00 -6.49
CA ASP A 250 10.71 9.32 -5.85
C ASP A 250 9.76 9.50 -4.67
N HIS A 251 8.60 8.84 -4.65
CA HIS A 251 7.69 8.93 -3.49
C HIS A 251 8.26 8.27 -2.22
N TYR A 252 9.44 7.63 -2.31
CA TYR A 252 10.23 7.13 -1.19
C TYR A 252 11.52 7.94 -0.96
N ASP A 253 11.71 9.08 -1.61
CA ASP A 253 12.91 9.91 -1.41
C ASP A 253 13.07 10.30 0.07
N GLY A 254 11.98 10.79 0.69
CA GLY A 254 11.97 11.11 2.11
C GLY A 254 12.36 9.94 2.99
N PHE A 255 11.89 8.74 2.67
CA PHE A 255 12.28 7.52 3.35
C PHE A 255 13.78 7.23 3.19
N ARG A 256 14.36 7.39 2.00
CA ARG A 256 15.77 7.05 1.75
C ARG A 256 16.77 8.04 2.35
N ARG A 257 16.37 9.23 2.80
CA ARG A 257 17.28 10.23 3.40
C ARG A 257 17.88 9.79 4.75
N GLY A 258 17.16 8.97 5.52
CA GLY A 258 17.63 8.44 6.80
C GLY A 258 17.57 9.41 7.98
N HIS A 259 17.00 10.60 7.83
CA HIS A 259 16.77 11.53 8.94
C HIS A 259 15.28 11.96 8.96
N TYR A 260 14.65 11.87 10.13
CA TYR A 260 13.21 12.07 10.27
C TYR A 260 12.86 12.87 11.53
N GLY A 261 12.05 13.92 11.33
CA GLY A 261 11.67 14.87 12.39
C GLY A 261 12.70 16.00 12.55
N ASP A 262 12.25 17.14 13.07
CA ASP A 262 13.08 18.33 13.24
C ASP A 262 13.60 18.45 14.70
N GLY A 263 14.88 18.76 14.89
CA GLY A 263 15.47 19.10 16.20
C GLY A 263 16.25 17.98 16.93
N SER A 264 16.58 18.22 18.21
CA SER A 264 17.42 17.36 19.07
C SER A 264 16.79 16.01 19.48
N GLY A 265 15.59 15.70 18.99
CA GLY A 265 14.86 14.45 19.23
C GLY A 265 14.49 13.66 17.98
N GLY A 266 15.00 14.04 16.80
CA GLY A 266 14.75 13.34 15.54
C GLY A 266 15.33 11.92 15.48
N LEU A 267 14.80 11.09 14.59
CA LEU A 267 15.32 9.75 14.33
C LEU A 267 16.37 9.82 13.20
N ALA A 268 17.58 9.34 13.49
CA ALA A 268 18.60 9.09 12.48
C ALA A 268 18.78 7.59 12.25
N LEU A 269 18.69 7.19 10.99
CA LEU A 269 18.95 5.85 10.48
C LEU A 269 20.14 5.91 9.51
N SER A 270 21.10 5.02 9.72
CA SER A 270 22.18 4.74 8.79
C SER A 270 21.79 3.53 7.94
N PHE A 271 21.35 3.76 6.71
CA PHE A 271 21.00 2.68 5.79
C PHE A 271 22.23 1.92 5.27
N GLY A 272 22.06 0.63 5.03
CA GLY A 272 23.00 -0.21 4.28
C GLY A 272 22.47 -0.56 2.89
N PRO A 273 23.26 -1.29 2.08
CA PRO A 273 22.83 -1.79 0.76
C PRO A 273 21.53 -2.60 0.87
N PRO A 274 20.46 -2.23 0.15
CA PRO A 274 19.23 -3.01 0.16
C PRO A 274 19.32 -4.25 -0.74
N TRP A 275 18.32 -5.13 -0.64
CA TRP A 275 18.12 -6.21 -1.61
C TRP A 275 17.08 -5.82 -2.67
N ASP A 276 17.39 -6.05 -3.94
CA ASP A 276 16.44 -5.94 -5.05
C ASP A 276 15.95 -7.35 -5.47
N LEU A 277 14.71 -7.68 -5.12
CA LEU A 277 14.11 -9.00 -5.40
C LEU A 277 13.27 -9.00 -6.69
N ARG A 278 13.30 -7.94 -7.49
CA ARG A 278 12.44 -7.76 -8.67
C ARG A 278 12.63 -8.83 -9.74
N ARG A 279 13.79 -9.48 -9.81
CA ARG A 279 14.16 -10.45 -10.86
C ARG A 279 13.91 -11.90 -10.46
N ILE A 280 13.31 -12.16 -9.30
CA ILE A 280 12.88 -13.50 -8.88
C ILE A 280 11.52 -13.82 -9.53
N ARG A 281 11.36 -15.05 -10.02
CA ARG A 281 10.11 -15.57 -10.62
C ARG A 281 9.71 -16.90 -9.97
N PRO A 282 8.42 -17.22 -9.81
CA PRO A 282 7.29 -16.29 -9.93
C PRO A 282 7.36 -15.20 -8.85
N HIS A 283 6.59 -14.12 -9.03
CA HIS A 283 6.48 -13.10 -8.00
C HIS A 283 5.70 -13.67 -6.80
N PHE A 284 6.28 -13.58 -5.60
CA PHE A 284 5.66 -14.03 -4.35
C PHE A 284 4.81 -12.95 -3.67
N PHE A 285 4.80 -11.73 -4.21
CA PHE A 285 3.89 -10.65 -3.83
C PHE A 285 3.23 -10.03 -5.08
N PRO A 286 2.07 -9.37 -4.96
CA PRO A 286 1.41 -8.70 -6.08
C PRO A 286 2.25 -7.59 -6.75
N ARG A 287 3.24 -7.06 -6.02
CA ARG A 287 4.28 -6.17 -6.54
C ARG A 287 5.65 -6.78 -6.26
N ALA A 288 6.65 -6.44 -7.06
CA ALA A 288 8.02 -6.79 -6.75
C ALA A 288 8.43 -6.29 -5.35
N ALA A 289 9.27 -7.05 -4.67
CA ALA A 289 9.74 -6.74 -3.32
C ALA A 289 11.19 -6.23 -3.31
N SER A 290 11.57 -5.65 -2.18
CA SER A 290 12.94 -5.32 -1.79
C SER A 290 13.09 -5.54 -0.29
N VAL A 291 14.32 -5.58 0.22
CA VAL A 291 14.59 -5.56 1.66
C VAL A 291 15.45 -4.35 1.98
N ALA A 292 15.02 -3.52 2.92
CA ALA A 292 15.81 -2.41 3.42
C ALA A 292 16.49 -2.79 4.73
N PHE A 293 17.77 -2.46 4.83
CA PHE A 293 18.59 -2.67 6.02
C PHE A 293 19.11 -1.34 6.55
N GLY A 294 19.25 -1.25 7.86
CA GLY A 294 19.89 -0.09 8.47
C GLY A 294 20.08 -0.24 9.97
N THR A 295 20.69 0.79 10.55
CA THR A 295 20.98 0.88 11.98
C THR A 295 20.45 2.21 12.51
N ARG A 296 19.85 2.20 13.72
CA ARG A 296 19.54 3.44 14.42
C ARG A 296 20.82 4.03 14.98
N SER A 297 21.24 5.18 14.47
CA SER A 297 22.53 5.81 14.79
C SER A 297 22.33 7.28 15.19
N GLU A 298 23.37 7.93 15.66
CA GLU A 298 23.34 9.40 15.89
C GLU A 298 23.44 10.17 14.57
N VAL A 299 24.24 9.66 13.64
CA VAL A 299 24.45 10.25 12.32
C VAL A 299 23.64 9.46 11.30
N SER A 300 22.78 10.15 10.55
CA SER A 300 22.05 9.52 9.45
C SER A 300 22.96 9.22 8.27
N ARG A 301 22.69 8.12 7.57
CA ARG A 301 23.28 7.83 6.26
C ARG A 301 22.17 7.49 5.29
N PRO A 302 22.08 8.19 4.13
CA PRO A 302 21.05 7.90 3.16
C PRO A 302 21.22 6.50 2.60
N MET A 303 20.13 5.91 2.11
CA MET A 303 20.16 4.63 1.43
C MET A 303 21.10 4.70 0.21
N PRO A 304 22.09 3.80 0.11
CA PRO A 304 23.00 3.78 -1.03
C PRO A 304 22.27 3.38 -2.32
N GLU A 305 22.92 3.61 -3.46
CA GLU A 305 22.45 3.09 -4.75
C GLU A 305 22.97 1.68 -5.02
N GLU A 306 24.09 1.32 -4.39
CA GLU A 306 24.61 -0.04 -4.30
C GLU A 306 23.57 -0.93 -3.62
N ALA A 307 23.25 -2.05 -4.26
CA ALA A 307 22.30 -3.03 -3.76
C ALA A 307 22.72 -4.44 -4.17
N GLU A 308 22.24 -5.41 -3.41
CA GLU A 308 22.37 -6.81 -3.79
C GLU A 308 21.18 -7.21 -4.66
N ILE A 309 21.45 -7.56 -5.91
CA ILE A 309 20.45 -7.94 -6.89
C ILE A 309 20.23 -9.44 -6.81
N TRP A 310 18.98 -9.83 -6.52
CA TRP A 310 18.57 -11.22 -6.53
C TRP A 310 17.80 -11.54 -7.81
N SER A 311 18.19 -12.61 -8.48
CA SER A 311 17.56 -13.09 -9.71
C SER A 311 17.42 -14.61 -9.71
N GLY A 312 16.44 -15.13 -10.43
CA GLY A 312 16.25 -16.58 -10.52
C GLY A 312 14.81 -16.99 -10.76
N ARG A 313 14.63 -18.28 -11.03
CA ARG A 313 13.30 -18.88 -11.24
C ARG A 313 13.11 -20.04 -10.28
N LEU A 314 12.23 -19.86 -9.31
CA LEU A 314 11.79 -20.90 -8.38
C LEU A 314 10.93 -21.93 -9.14
N ARG A 315 11.14 -23.20 -8.82
CA ARG A 315 10.41 -24.33 -9.43
C ARG A 315 8.99 -24.41 -8.91
N THR A 316 8.82 -24.21 -7.61
CA THR A 316 7.54 -24.23 -6.90
C THR A 316 7.35 -22.90 -6.15
N PRO A 317 6.12 -22.37 -6.06
CA PRO A 317 5.83 -21.31 -5.09
C PRO A 317 6.01 -21.84 -3.66
N ASN A 318 6.45 -20.99 -2.73
CA ASN A 318 6.61 -21.32 -1.31
C ASN A 318 7.54 -22.52 -1.02
N SER A 319 8.54 -22.78 -1.87
CA SER A 319 9.55 -23.83 -1.61
C SER A 319 10.33 -23.55 -0.32
N HIS A 320 10.79 -24.62 0.33
CA HIS A 320 11.78 -24.48 1.40
C HIS A 320 13.06 -23.82 0.89
N TRP A 321 13.77 -23.12 1.79
CA TRP A 321 14.97 -22.36 1.43
C TRP A 321 16.04 -23.22 0.76
N GLU A 322 16.21 -24.47 1.20
CA GLU A 322 17.18 -25.42 0.67
C GLU A 322 16.93 -25.76 -0.81
N GLU A 323 15.67 -25.80 -1.23
CA GLU A 323 15.27 -26.04 -2.62
C GLU A 323 15.32 -24.76 -3.47
N ALA A 324 15.03 -23.62 -2.86
CA ALA A 324 15.00 -22.32 -3.54
C ALA A 324 16.40 -21.80 -3.83
N ARG A 325 17.32 -21.90 -2.86
CA ARG A 325 18.68 -21.31 -2.91
C ARG A 325 19.47 -21.67 -4.17
N PRO A 326 19.51 -22.93 -4.66
CA PRO A 326 20.26 -23.29 -5.87
C PRO A 326 19.75 -22.60 -7.15
N SER A 327 18.48 -22.15 -7.16
CA SER A 327 17.87 -21.50 -8.31
C SER A 327 17.98 -19.96 -8.27
N LEU A 328 18.65 -19.41 -7.25
CA LEU A 328 18.79 -17.98 -7.00
C LEU A 328 20.25 -17.54 -7.14
N VAL A 329 20.45 -16.46 -7.87
CA VAL A 329 21.74 -15.79 -8.04
C VAL A 329 21.69 -14.44 -7.34
N ARG A 330 22.73 -14.18 -6.54
CA ARG A 330 22.95 -12.92 -5.81
C ARG A 330 24.19 -12.24 -6.41
N ALA A 331 24.07 -10.97 -6.77
CA ALA A 331 25.16 -10.20 -7.33
C ALA A 331 25.10 -8.75 -6.87
N ASP A 332 26.25 -8.12 -6.67
CA ASP A 332 26.32 -6.68 -6.43
C ASP A 332 25.85 -5.93 -7.68
N GLY A 333 25.12 -4.85 -7.46
CA GLY A 333 24.62 -4.01 -8.53
C GLY A 333 24.24 -2.63 -8.04
N ARG A 334 23.64 -1.86 -8.95
CA ARG A 334 23.13 -0.51 -8.65
C ARG A 334 21.66 -0.38 -9.00
N VAL A 335 20.91 0.21 -8.09
CA VAL A 335 19.51 0.58 -8.30
C VAL A 335 19.49 1.91 -9.04
N ARG A 336 18.90 1.91 -10.24
CA ARG A 336 18.62 3.16 -10.94
C ARG A 336 17.36 3.78 -10.34
N ARG A 337 17.49 4.94 -9.70
CA ARG A 337 16.34 5.69 -9.19
C ARG A 337 15.56 6.23 -10.39
N VAL A 338 14.32 5.78 -10.53
CA VAL A 338 13.43 6.17 -11.62
C VAL A 338 12.33 7.03 -11.04
N GLY A 339 12.41 8.32 -11.33
CA GLY A 339 11.29 9.19 -11.08
C GLY A 339 11.35 10.54 -11.77
N GLN A 340 10.32 11.33 -11.49
CA GLN A 340 10.07 12.64 -12.07
C GLN A 340 11.09 13.70 -11.65
N ILE A 341 11.97 13.43 -10.66
CA ILE A 341 12.91 14.44 -10.11
C ILE A 341 14.12 14.71 -11.01
N THR A 342 14.53 13.78 -11.88
CA THR A 342 15.23 14.19 -13.11
C THR A 342 14.20 14.68 -14.10
N LYS A 343 13.57 15.81 -13.78
CA LYS A 343 12.80 16.57 -14.75
C LYS A 343 13.76 16.84 -15.91
N SER A 344 13.36 16.43 -17.10
CA SER A 344 14.03 16.89 -18.32
C SER A 344 14.23 18.40 -18.23
N PRO A 345 15.35 18.97 -18.72
CA PRO A 345 15.50 20.42 -18.84
C PRO A 345 14.30 21.08 -19.55
N TYR A 346 13.58 20.31 -20.38
CA TYR A 346 12.37 20.75 -21.06
C TYR A 346 11.08 20.65 -20.22
N ALA A 347 11.09 20.04 -19.03
CA ALA A 347 9.89 19.83 -18.22
C ALA A 347 9.09 21.12 -17.92
N PRO A 348 9.72 22.29 -17.66
CA PRO A 348 8.98 23.55 -17.52
C PRO A 348 8.23 23.98 -18.79
N ALA A 349 8.65 23.50 -19.97
CA ALA A 349 8.02 23.77 -21.25
C ALA A 349 6.80 22.86 -21.55
N PHE A 350 6.58 21.81 -20.75
CA PHE A 350 5.43 20.91 -20.91
C PHE A 350 4.40 21.13 -19.79
N THR A 351 3.12 21.14 -20.18
CA THR A 351 1.98 21.15 -19.26
C THR A 351 1.09 19.95 -19.54
N GLN A 352 0.31 19.52 -18.55
CA GLN A 352 -0.67 18.45 -18.75
C GLN A 352 -1.70 18.87 -19.81
N GLY A 353 -1.73 18.16 -20.93
CA GLY A 353 -2.64 18.41 -22.05
C GLY A 353 -4.08 17.97 -21.78
N ALA A 354 -4.94 18.13 -22.80
CA ALA A 354 -6.34 17.73 -22.73
C ALA A 354 -6.49 16.22 -22.48
N THR A 355 -7.27 15.85 -21.46
CA THR A 355 -7.56 14.46 -21.11
C THR A 355 -8.93 14.07 -21.65
N PHE A 356 -8.97 13.14 -22.61
CA PHE A 356 -10.21 12.66 -23.23
C PHE A 356 -10.62 11.30 -22.64
N THR A 357 -11.66 11.33 -21.79
CA THR A 357 -12.23 10.12 -21.17
C THR A 357 -13.76 10.14 -21.23
N PRO A 358 -14.42 9.03 -21.60
CA PRO A 358 -13.82 7.73 -21.92
C PRO A 358 -13.27 7.68 -23.36
N ARG A 359 -12.18 6.93 -23.58
CA ARG A 359 -11.50 6.82 -24.89
C ARG A 359 -12.47 6.50 -26.03
N VAL A 360 -13.38 5.56 -25.80
CA VAL A 360 -14.35 5.07 -26.80
C VAL A 360 -15.22 6.18 -27.40
N ALA A 361 -15.45 7.28 -26.69
CA ALA A 361 -16.29 8.39 -27.14
C ALA A 361 -15.54 9.46 -27.93
N PHE A 362 -14.22 9.59 -27.73
CA PHE A 362 -13.44 10.71 -28.27
C PHE A 362 -12.40 10.26 -29.29
N VAL A 363 -11.73 9.13 -29.07
CA VAL A 363 -10.62 8.68 -29.90
C VAL A 363 -11.15 7.73 -30.98
N VAL A 364 -10.81 8.03 -32.23
CA VAL A 364 -11.42 7.43 -33.42
C VAL A 364 -10.38 7.02 -34.46
N GLU A 365 -10.79 6.16 -35.37
CA GLU A 365 -10.06 5.73 -36.56
C GLU A 365 -10.91 5.98 -37.80
N LYS A 366 -10.27 6.31 -38.93
CA LYS A 366 -10.97 6.44 -40.21
C LYS A 366 -11.49 5.09 -40.67
N GLN A 367 -12.75 5.03 -41.08
CA GLN A 367 -13.28 3.86 -41.78
C GLN A 367 -12.89 3.91 -43.25
N GLU A 368 -12.75 2.73 -43.87
CA GLU A 368 -12.51 2.60 -45.30
C GLU A 368 -13.65 3.26 -46.10
N VAL A 369 -13.29 3.85 -47.24
CA VAL A 369 -14.24 4.59 -48.08
C VAL A 369 -15.04 3.59 -48.91
N SER A 370 -16.37 3.66 -48.82
CA SER A 370 -17.27 2.88 -49.66
C SER A 370 -17.10 3.27 -51.15
N PRO A 371 -17.26 2.36 -52.11
CA PRO A 371 -17.15 2.64 -53.55
C PRO A 371 -18.07 3.75 -54.06
N LEU A 372 -19.14 4.08 -53.33
CA LEU A 372 -20.12 5.12 -53.68
C LEU A 372 -19.65 6.56 -53.38
N GLY A 373 -18.43 6.75 -52.89
CA GLY A 373 -17.90 8.06 -52.53
C GLY A 373 -18.50 8.60 -51.23
N ARG A 374 -18.16 9.85 -50.88
CA ARG A 374 -18.62 10.52 -49.65
C ARG A 374 -19.01 11.97 -49.95
N VAL A 375 -19.92 12.51 -49.14
CA VAL A 375 -20.25 13.93 -49.18
C VAL A 375 -19.00 14.74 -48.85
N GLN A 376 -18.68 15.73 -49.69
CA GLN A 376 -17.52 16.59 -49.52
C GLN A 376 -17.51 17.23 -48.12
N GLY A 377 -16.35 17.23 -47.47
CA GLY A 377 -16.19 17.80 -46.13
C GLY A 377 -16.54 16.86 -44.98
N THR A 378 -16.93 15.60 -45.23
CA THR A 378 -17.25 14.61 -44.17
C THR A 378 -16.28 13.42 -44.12
N VAL A 379 -16.16 12.80 -42.94
CA VAL A 379 -15.32 11.63 -42.68
C VAL A 379 -16.11 10.59 -41.88
N ALA A 380 -16.12 9.35 -42.37
CA ALA A 380 -16.65 8.22 -41.61
C ALA A 380 -15.59 7.71 -40.63
N LEU A 381 -16.00 7.56 -39.37
CA LEU A 381 -15.14 7.27 -38.23
C LEU A 381 -15.75 6.15 -37.40
N LYS A 382 -14.87 5.37 -36.75
CA LYS A 382 -15.23 4.40 -35.72
C LYS A 382 -14.39 4.63 -34.46
N SER A 383 -14.88 4.25 -33.29
CA SER A 383 -14.09 4.30 -32.06
C SER A 383 -12.78 3.50 -32.16
N SER A 384 -11.66 4.09 -31.73
CA SER A 384 -10.38 3.40 -31.57
C SER A 384 -10.34 2.66 -30.24
N ARG A 385 -10.56 1.34 -30.27
CA ARG A 385 -10.68 0.50 -29.08
C ARG A 385 -9.32 0.11 -28.49
N SER A 386 -9.27 -0.03 -27.17
CA SER A 386 -8.08 -0.52 -26.46
C SER A 386 -8.41 -1.62 -25.46
N VAL A 387 -7.52 -2.60 -25.33
CA VAL A 387 -7.60 -3.66 -24.31
C VAL A 387 -7.52 -3.11 -22.87
N GLN A 388 -7.05 -1.86 -22.72
CA GLN A 388 -6.90 -1.16 -21.45
C GLN A 388 -8.19 -0.44 -21.00
N GLU A 389 -9.27 -0.47 -21.80
CA GLU A 389 -10.56 0.08 -21.41
C GLU A 389 -11.12 -0.60 -20.15
N LYS A 390 -11.69 0.21 -19.26
CA LYS A 390 -12.34 -0.26 -18.03
C LYS A 390 -13.84 -0.38 -18.21
N LYS A 391 -14.49 -1.22 -17.40
CA LYS A 391 -15.96 -1.27 -17.33
C LYS A 391 -16.51 0.09 -16.84
N PRO A 392 -17.65 0.58 -17.37
CA PRO A 392 -18.54 -0.10 -18.33
C PRO A 392 -18.11 0.00 -19.80
N TRP A 393 -17.18 0.89 -20.14
CA TRP A 393 -16.81 1.22 -21.53
C TRP A 393 -16.31 0.03 -22.34
N LYS A 394 -15.58 -0.89 -21.69
CA LYS A 394 -15.08 -2.13 -22.30
C LYS A 394 -16.19 -2.99 -22.90
N ASP A 395 -17.35 -3.01 -22.26
CA ASP A 395 -18.47 -3.90 -22.62
C ASP A 395 -19.42 -3.25 -23.64
N LEU A 396 -19.23 -1.97 -23.99
CA LEU A 396 -20.02 -1.26 -25.00
C LEU A 396 -19.49 -1.55 -26.42
N PRO A 397 -20.35 -1.51 -27.46
CA PRO A 397 -19.91 -1.57 -28.85
C PRO A 397 -19.10 -0.32 -29.25
N ALA A 398 -18.37 -0.41 -30.36
CA ALA A 398 -17.74 0.78 -30.96
C ALA A 398 -18.81 1.76 -31.45
N ILE A 399 -18.52 3.05 -31.36
CA ILE A 399 -19.36 4.11 -31.92
C ILE A 399 -18.89 4.33 -33.36
N GLU A 400 -19.83 4.34 -34.29
CA GLU A 400 -19.57 4.61 -35.70
C GLU A 400 -20.43 5.78 -36.17
N GLY A 401 -19.89 6.61 -37.05
CA GLY A 401 -20.62 7.77 -37.55
C GLY A 401 -19.86 8.54 -38.62
N VAL A 402 -20.61 9.34 -39.37
CA VAL A 402 -20.06 10.29 -40.34
C VAL A 402 -20.15 11.68 -39.73
N ILE A 403 -19.00 12.37 -39.67
CA ILE A 403 -18.89 13.72 -39.09
C ILE A 403 -18.17 14.64 -40.07
N GLU A 404 -18.42 15.93 -39.94
CA GLU A 404 -17.68 16.98 -40.62
C GLU A 404 -16.19 16.88 -40.25
N SER A 405 -15.35 16.85 -41.29
CA SER A 405 -13.90 16.73 -41.19
C SER A 405 -13.26 17.80 -40.30
N GLU A 406 -13.92 18.95 -40.16
CA GLU A 406 -13.47 20.07 -39.32
C GLU A 406 -13.42 19.72 -37.83
N PHE A 407 -14.20 18.75 -37.35
CA PHE A 407 -14.20 18.33 -35.94
C PHE A 407 -13.19 17.21 -35.63
N VAL A 408 -12.51 16.69 -36.65
CA VAL A 408 -11.50 15.64 -36.50
C VAL A 408 -10.14 16.29 -36.32
N ARG A 409 -9.49 16.03 -35.19
CA ARG A 409 -8.21 16.63 -34.82
C ARG A 409 -7.14 15.57 -34.50
N PRO A 410 -5.87 15.81 -34.85
CA PRO A 410 -4.76 15.03 -34.34
C PRO A 410 -4.73 15.06 -32.81
N TYR A 411 -4.53 13.90 -32.19
CA TYR A 411 -4.46 13.71 -30.76
C TYR A 411 -3.17 12.93 -30.42
N PHE A 412 -2.26 13.59 -29.73
CA PHE A 412 -1.01 13.00 -29.26
C PHE A 412 -1.12 12.61 -27.79
N THR A 413 -0.74 11.38 -27.47
CA THR A 413 -0.55 10.89 -26.10
C THR A 413 0.95 10.64 -25.85
N GLY A 414 1.29 10.28 -24.61
CA GLY A 414 2.66 9.86 -24.29
C GLY A 414 3.15 8.67 -25.14
N ASP A 415 2.23 7.86 -25.68
CA ASP A 415 2.57 6.72 -26.55
C ASP A 415 3.05 7.17 -27.95
N ASN A 416 2.74 8.41 -28.34
CA ASN A 416 3.17 8.99 -29.62
C ASN A 416 4.51 9.76 -29.50
N VAL A 417 5.11 9.84 -28.31
CA VAL A 417 6.34 10.61 -28.09
C VAL A 417 7.49 9.65 -27.84
N PHE A 418 8.48 9.68 -28.74
CA PHE A 418 9.69 8.88 -28.65
C PHE A 418 10.91 9.78 -28.45
N PRO A 419 12.07 9.23 -28.01
CA PRO A 419 13.31 9.99 -28.03
C PRO A 419 13.58 10.56 -29.44
N TYR A 420 13.69 11.88 -29.53
CA TYR A 420 14.03 12.64 -30.75
C TYR A 420 13.05 12.56 -31.92
N ARG A 421 11.85 11.99 -31.74
CA ARG A 421 10.81 11.95 -32.78
C ARG A 421 9.40 11.84 -32.20
N VAL A 422 8.41 12.28 -32.98
CA VAL A 422 6.99 12.08 -32.68
C VAL A 422 6.45 11.05 -33.67
N GLY A 423 5.68 10.08 -33.17
CA GLY A 423 4.97 9.10 -33.98
C GLY A 423 3.69 9.67 -34.59
N ASP A 424 2.98 8.83 -35.34
CA ASP A 424 1.71 9.24 -35.95
C ASP A 424 0.66 9.56 -34.87
N PRO A 425 -0.10 10.66 -35.02
CA PRO A 425 -1.15 11.01 -34.07
C PRO A 425 -2.32 10.03 -34.14
N LEU A 426 -3.00 9.87 -33.01
CA LEU A 426 -4.36 9.35 -33.02
C LEU A 426 -5.31 10.42 -33.56
N LEU A 427 -6.54 10.04 -33.90
CA LEU A 427 -7.59 11.01 -34.24
C LEU A 427 -8.56 11.14 -33.08
N SER A 428 -9.01 12.37 -32.82
CA SER A 428 -10.03 12.65 -31.83
C SER A 428 -11.13 13.53 -32.41
N VAL A 429 -12.36 13.31 -31.98
CA VAL A 429 -13.49 14.19 -32.31
C VAL A 429 -13.65 15.23 -31.21
N ILE A 430 -13.51 16.50 -31.59
CA ILE A 430 -13.60 17.63 -30.66
C ILE A 430 -14.53 18.68 -31.28
N PRO A 431 -15.63 19.07 -30.61
CA PRO A 431 -16.52 20.12 -31.07
C PRO A 431 -15.85 21.49 -30.87
N CYS A 432 -14.91 21.83 -31.74
CA CYS A 432 -14.18 23.09 -31.73
C CYS A 432 -14.08 23.65 -33.15
N SER A 433 -14.30 24.96 -33.27
CA SER A 433 -13.94 25.71 -34.46
C SER A 433 -12.42 25.92 -34.50
N ALA A 434 -11.93 26.62 -35.53
CA ALA A 434 -10.52 27.02 -35.61
C ALA A 434 -10.07 27.92 -34.44
N ARG A 435 -11.00 28.54 -33.69
CA ARG A 435 -10.69 29.56 -32.67
C ARG A 435 -11.23 29.26 -31.28
N GLU A 436 -12.31 28.47 -31.17
CA GLU A 436 -13.01 28.25 -29.89
C GLU A 436 -13.72 26.90 -29.80
N LEU A 437 -14.05 26.49 -28.58
CA LEU A 437 -14.91 25.34 -28.33
C LEU A 437 -16.35 25.75 -28.60
N LEU A 438 -17.10 24.87 -29.27
CA LEU A 438 -18.51 25.12 -29.54
C LEU A 438 -19.34 24.96 -28.26
N ASP A 439 -20.29 25.86 -28.05
CA ASP A 439 -21.32 25.71 -27.02
C ASP A 439 -22.41 24.71 -27.46
N GLN A 440 -23.38 24.44 -26.57
CA GLN A 440 -24.41 23.44 -26.85
C GLN A 440 -25.32 23.82 -28.02
N GLY A 441 -25.69 25.10 -28.16
CA GLY A 441 -26.54 25.55 -29.27
C GLY A 441 -25.78 25.52 -30.60
N GLN A 442 -24.48 25.81 -30.57
CA GLN A 442 -23.60 25.69 -31.72
C GLN A 442 -23.39 24.22 -32.14
N ILE A 443 -23.20 23.32 -31.19
CA ILE A 443 -23.12 21.87 -31.46
C ILE A 443 -24.40 21.39 -32.14
N GLU A 444 -25.58 21.87 -31.70
CA GLU A 444 -26.88 21.51 -32.28
C GLU A 444 -27.04 21.91 -33.75
N MET A 445 -26.30 22.92 -34.21
CA MET A 445 -26.26 23.32 -35.62
C MET A 445 -25.41 22.40 -36.51
N HIS A 446 -24.67 21.44 -35.93
CA HIS A 446 -23.81 20.51 -36.65
C HIS A 446 -24.29 19.05 -36.46
N PRO A 447 -24.82 18.39 -37.52
CA PRO A 447 -25.38 17.04 -37.41
C PRO A 447 -24.37 15.97 -36.96
N GLY A 448 -23.08 16.12 -37.29
CA GLY A 448 -22.05 15.15 -36.90
C GLY A 448 -21.72 15.14 -35.39
N PRO A 449 -21.28 16.27 -34.78
CA PRO A 449 -21.11 16.41 -33.33
C PRO A 449 -22.37 16.06 -32.52
N MET A 450 -23.55 16.31 -33.10
CA MET A 450 -24.85 15.95 -32.51
C MET A 450 -25.10 14.46 -32.39
N SER A 451 -24.60 13.64 -33.33
CA SER A 451 -24.75 12.18 -33.25
C SER A 451 -23.97 11.59 -32.06
N ILE A 452 -22.78 12.14 -31.78
CA ILE A 452 -21.92 11.78 -30.65
C ILE A 452 -22.48 12.33 -29.33
N SER A 453 -23.09 13.53 -29.35
CA SER A 453 -23.75 14.11 -28.17
C SER A 453 -25.07 13.42 -27.80
N ARG A 454 -25.78 12.78 -28.74
CA ARG A 454 -26.98 11.96 -28.45
C ARG A 454 -26.68 10.59 -27.84
N LEU A 455 -25.54 9.97 -28.18
CA LEU A 455 -25.00 8.81 -27.46
C LEU A 455 -24.70 9.11 -25.97
N ARG A 456 -24.60 10.40 -25.62
CA ARG A 456 -24.42 10.94 -24.26
C ARG A 456 -25.71 10.92 -23.42
N VAL A 457 -26.88 10.98 -24.04
CA VAL A 457 -28.19 11.04 -23.34
C VAL A 457 -28.71 9.65 -22.97
N GLY A 458 -28.31 8.60 -23.71
CA GLY A 458 -28.63 7.21 -23.38
C GLY A 458 -27.86 6.62 -22.19
N ILE A 459 -26.93 7.38 -21.60
CA ILE A 459 -26.04 6.93 -20.52
C ILE A 459 -26.22 7.84 -19.29
N SER A 460 -27.43 7.78 -18.70
CA SER A 460 -27.85 8.37 -17.40
C SER A 460 -27.75 9.90 -17.21
N GLY A 461 -28.88 10.49 -16.78
CA GLY A 461 -29.01 11.90 -16.43
C GLY A 461 -28.06 12.34 -15.31
N SER A 462 -27.15 13.24 -15.65
CA SER A 462 -26.54 14.19 -14.72
C SER A 462 -26.06 15.40 -15.51
N SER A 463 -26.44 16.57 -15.02
CA SER A 463 -26.10 17.88 -15.59
C SER A 463 -24.58 18.08 -15.59
N TRP A 464 -24.08 18.71 -16.65
CA TRP A 464 -22.69 19.15 -16.70
C TRP A 464 -22.45 20.28 -15.69
N ILE A 465 -21.64 20.01 -14.66
CA ILE A 465 -20.79 21.02 -14.01
C ILE A 465 -19.35 20.62 -14.31
N PRO A 466 -18.59 21.39 -15.10
CA PRO A 466 -17.17 21.12 -15.27
C PRO A 466 -16.48 21.22 -13.90
N SER A 467 -15.71 20.21 -13.50
CA SER A 467 -14.76 20.42 -12.41
C SER A 467 -13.80 21.54 -12.83
N SER A 468 -13.44 22.42 -11.89
CA SER A 468 -12.63 23.62 -12.13
C SER A 468 -11.28 23.36 -12.83
N LYS A 469 -10.79 22.11 -12.84
CA LYS A 469 -9.60 21.67 -13.58
C LYS A 469 -9.85 21.47 -15.09
N ALA A 470 -11.03 20.98 -15.50
CA ALA A 470 -11.37 20.80 -16.92
C ALA A 470 -11.42 22.15 -17.65
N ALA A 471 -12.02 23.16 -17.00
CA ALA A 471 -12.09 24.52 -17.52
C ALA A 471 -10.71 25.20 -17.68
N ARG A 472 -9.71 24.83 -16.88
CA ARG A 472 -8.31 25.30 -17.04
C ARG A 472 -7.60 24.61 -18.20
N SER A 473 -7.78 23.29 -18.38
CA SER A 473 -7.19 22.56 -19.51
C SER A 473 -7.77 23.00 -20.87
N MET A 474 -9.06 23.35 -20.91
CA MET A 474 -9.75 23.76 -22.12
C MET A 474 -9.38 25.19 -22.58
N ARG A 475 -9.06 26.11 -21.65
CA ARG A 475 -8.44 27.41 -21.99
C ARG A 475 -7.06 27.25 -22.63
N SER A 476 -6.33 26.18 -22.32
CA SER A 476 -5.05 25.87 -22.97
C SER A 476 -5.23 25.47 -24.44
N CYS A 477 -6.32 24.77 -24.80
CA CYS A 477 -6.65 24.47 -26.20
C CYS A 477 -6.95 25.75 -27.00
N SER A 478 -7.72 26.70 -26.45
CA SER A 478 -7.98 27.98 -27.11
C SER A 478 -6.70 28.83 -27.30
N ASN A 479 -5.74 28.75 -26.38
CA ASN A 479 -4.44 29.40 -26.55
C ASN A 479 -3.56 28.69 -27.60
N CYS A 480 -3.64 27.36 -27.70
CA CYS A 480 -2.92 26.58 -28.72
C CYS A 480 -3.45 26.84 -30.13
N CYS A 481 -4.76 27.09 -30.29
CA CYS A 481 -5.36 27.52 -31.55
C CYS A 481 -4.89 28.91 -32.01
N ARG A 482 -4.42 29.80 -31.11
CA ARG A 482 -3.88 31.12 -31.47
C ARG A 482 -2.46 31.07 -32.05
N SER A 483 -1.71 29.99 -31.84
CA SER A 483 -0.30 29.88 -32.25
C SER A 483 -0.10 28.89 -33.41
N GLN A 484 -0.84 29.06 -34.51
CA GLN A 484 -0.53 28.37 -35.76
C GLN A 484 0.37 29.25 -36.64
N THR A 485 1.68 29.15 -36.41
CA THR A 485 2.70 29.41 -37.44
C THR A 485 3.75 28.29 -37.35
N PRO A 486 3.86 27.41 -38.36
CA PRO A 486 4.89 26.39 -38.38
C PRO A 486 6.16 26.98 -39.01
N THR A 487 6.91 27.82 -38.29
CA THR A 487 8.19 28.35 -38.84
C THR A 487 9.23 28.82 -37.81
N ARG A 488 9.28 28.24 -36.60
CA ARG A 488 10.35 28.54 -35.63
C ARG A 488 10.90 27.32 -34.89
N MET A 489 11.16 26.23 -35.61
CA MET A 489 11.89 25.09 -35.04
C MET A 489 13.12 24.64 -35.86
N THR A 490 13.40 25.28 -37.01
CA THR A 490 14.58 24.97 -37.84
C THR A 490 15.78 25.88 -37.61
N ASN A 491 15.65 27.05 -36.98
CA ASN A 491 16.76 28.02 -36.83
C ASN A 491 17.31 28.16 -35.40
N ALA A 492 17.15 27.15 -34.54
CA ALA A 492 17.73 27.16 -33.18
C ALA A 492 18.89 26.15 -33.01
N LEU A 493 19.43 25.61 -34.11
CA LEU A 493 20.49 24.61 -34.12
C LEU A 493 21.86 25.14 -34.61
N GLU A 494 21.97 26.40 -35.04
CA GLU A 494 23.24 26.96 -35.56
C GLU A 494 23.99 27.90 -34.59
N ASP A 495 23.35 28.42 -33.53
CA ASP A 495 23.99 29.41 -32.65
C ASP A 495 24.15 28.92 -31.20
N VAL A 496 24.89 27.84 -30.96
CA VAL A 496 25.75 27.67 -29.75
C VAL A 496 26.85 26.65 -30.07
N LEU A 497 27.94 27.10 -30.67
CA LEU A 497 29.25 26.48 -30.52
C LEU A 497 30.16 27.49 -29.82
N PRO A 498 30.82 27.07 -28.74
CA PRO A 498 32.27 27.23 -28.72
C PRO A 498 32.94 25.88 -28.55
N ALA A 499 33.91 25.67 -29.44
CA ALA A 499 34.88 24.59 -29.42
C ALA A 499 35.66 24.53 -28.11
N SER A 500 35.89 23.33 -27.57
CA SER A 500 37.26 22.79 -27.30
C SER A 500 37.24 21.41 -26.63
N PHE A 501 37.96 20.48 -27.29
CA PHE A 501 38.77 19.35 -26.79
C PHE A 501 38.15 18.12 -26.12
N GLY A 502 38.48 16.95 -26.70
CA GLY A 502 38.69 15.69 -25.96
C GLY A 502 38.07 14.44 -26.59
N GLY A 503 38.62 13.96 -27.71
CA GLY A 503 38.15 12.74 -28.37
C GLY A 503 38.50 11.44 -27.62
N CYS A 504 37.71 10.40 -27.88
CA CYS A 504 38.20 9.02 -28.03
C CYS A 504 37.20 8.23 -28.88
N TRP A 505 37.68 7.72 -30.01
CA TRP A 505 36.97 6.82 -30.93
C TRP A 505 37.32 5.37 -30.58
N ILE A 506 36.33 4.47 -30.52
CA ILE A 506 36.54 3.05 -30.79
C ILE A 506 35.41 2.54 -31.71
N VAL A 507 35.86 1.92 -32.80
CA VAL A 507 35.18 1.44 -34.02
C VAL A 507 34.53 0.06 -33.79
N PRO A 508 33.48 -0.33 -34.54
CA PRO A 508 32.81 -1.63 -34.43
C PRO A 508 33.59 -2.76 -35.09
N ALA A 509 33.51 -3.98 -34.55
CA ALA A 509 34.02 -5.19 -35.18
C ALA A 509 32.86 -6.10 -35.66
N PHE A 510 32.76 -6.28 -36.98
CA PHE A 510 32.36 -7.54 -37.62
C PHE A 510 33.59 -8.48 -37.60
N ASP A 511 33.56 -9.81 -37.71
CA ASP A 511 32.74 -10.67 -38.56
C ASP A 511 32.92 -12.18 -38.20
N HIS A 512 32.06 -13.01 -38.82
CA HIS A 512 32.29 -14.35 -39.34
C HIS A 512 32.02 -15.60 -38.47
N ARG A 513 30.84 -16.18 -38.74
CA ARG A 513 30.73 -17.52 -39.37
C ARG A 513 29.35 -17.69 -40.05
N GLY A 514 29.35 -17.89 -41.38
CA GLY A 514 28.22 -18.43 -42.18
C GLY A 514 27.93 -19.90 -41.84
N TYR A 515 26.84 -20.57 -42.23
CA TYR A 515 25.94 -20.50 -43.40
C TYR A 515 24.50 -20.99 -43.01
N PRO A 516 23.51 -20.93 -43.93
CA PRO A 516 22.06 -21.01 -43.67
C PRO A 516 21.35 -22.29 -44.18
N SER A 517 20.11 -22.50 -43.73
CA SER A 517 19.00 -23.24 -44.38
C SER A 517 17.77 -23.09 -43.46
N GLY A 518 16.57 -22.61 -43.81
CA GLY A 518 15.79 -22.83 -45.02
C GLY A 518 14.92 -24.07 -44.86
N PHE A 519 13.63 -23.94 -44.48
CA PHE A 519 12.46 -24.56 -45.14
C PHE A 519 11.15 -24.31 -44.38
N ALA A 520 10.09 -24.17 -45.17
CA ALA A 520 8.70 -23.88 -44.84
C ALA A 520 7.93 -25.08 -44.23
N GLY A 521 6.78 -24.82 -43.60
CA GLY A 521 5.90 -25.90 -43.16
C GLY A 521 4.67 -25.47 -42.36
N THR A 522 3.60 -25.20 -43.08
CA THR A 522 2.20 -24.90 -42.71
C THR A 522 1.49 -25.76 -41.64
N ARG A 523 0.61 -25.07 -40.90
CA ARG A 523 -0.82 -25.37 -40.56
C ARG A 523 -1.24 -26.53 -39.61
N HIS A 524 -2.14 -26.09 -38.71
CA HIS A 524 -3.37 -26.72 -38.17
C HIS A 524 -3.31 -27.42 -36.80
N GLY A 525 -4.27 -27.03 -35.95
CA GLY A 525 -4.57 -27.65 -34.66
C GLY A 525 -5.36 -26.73 -33.73
N ARG A 526 -6.64 -26.44 -34.04
CA ARG A 526 -7.62 -25.97 -33.05
C ARG A 526 -7.94 -27.13 -32.10
N ALA A 527 -7.93 -26.87 -30.80
CA ALA A 527 -8.84 -27.51 -29.87
C ALA A 527 -9.05 -26.57 -28.67
N ALA A 528 -10.30 -26.15 -28.49
CA ALA A 528 -10.81 -25.44 -27.34
C ALA A 528 -11.34 -26.46 -26.34
N VAL A 529 -10.99 -26.36 -25.05
CA VAL A 529 -11.78 -26.93 -23.94
C VAL A 529 -11.60 -26.05 -22.68
N GLU A 530 -12.71 -25.37 -22.38
CA GLU A 530 -13.32 -25.12 -21.06
C GLU A 530 -12.75 -24.13 -20.02
N ASN A 531 -13.58 -23.10 -19.85
CA ASN A 531 -13.84 -22.30 -18.66
C ASN A 531 -14.03 -23.15 -17.39
N LEU A 532 -13.41 -22.71 -16.29
CA LEU A 532 -14.01 -22.76 -14.96
C LEU A 532 -13.57 -21.51 -14.19
N GLY A 533 -14.49 -20.55 -14.11
CA GLY A 533 -14.31 -19.30 -13.38
C GLY A 533 -14.60 -19.48 -11.90
N TYR A 534 -13.70 -18.99 -11.05
CA TYR A 534 -13.97 -18.78 -9.63
C TYR A 534 -14.25 -17.28 -9.40
N ARG A 535 -15.53 -16.96 -9.19
CA ARG A 535 -16.00 -15.72 -8.57
C ARG A 535 -16.10 -15.97 -7.06
N GLN A 536 -15.25 -15.34 -6.25
CA GLN A 536 -15.51 -15.22 -4.81
C GLN A 536 -16.29 -13.93 -4.55
N ARG A 537 -17.53 -14.08 -4.08
CA ARG A 537 -18.29 -13.05 -3.38
C ARG A 537 -17.88 -13.05 -1.91
N LEU A 538 -17.71 -11.86 -1.38
CA LEU A 538 -17.65 -11.54 0.04
C LEU A 538 -19.08 -11.47 0.61
N GLU A 539 -19.14 -11.57 1.95
CA GLU A 539 -20.27 -11.33 2.88
C GLU A 539 -21.18 -12.53 3.20
N ALA A 540 -20.98 -13.14 4.37
CA ALA A 540 -21.74 -12.80 5.60
C ALA A 540 -21.39 -13.78 6.75
N ASN A 541 -21.38 -13.22 7.95
CA ASN A 541 -20.94 -13.72 9.26
C ASN A 541 -21.92 -14.74 9.89
N PRO A 542 -21.48 -15.85 10.51
CA PRO A 542 -22.35 -16.64 11.39
C PRO A 542 -21.73 -16.89 12.77
N PHE A 543 -22.24 -16.21 13.81
CA PHE A 543 -22.23 -16.71 15.18
C PHE A 543 -23.41 -16.09 15.93
N LEU A 544 -24.48 -16.88 16.09
CA LEU A 544 -25.43 -16.85 17.21
C LEU A 544 -26.52 -17.90 16.95
N ALA A 545 -26.44 -19.02 17.66
CA ALA A 545 -27.56 -19.73 18.30
C ALA A 545 -27.22 -21.22 18.46
N GLN A 546 -26.91 -21.63 19.69
CA GLN A 546 -27.02 -23.03 20.10
C GLN A 546 -27.59 -23.06 21.53
N ARG A 547 -28.78 -23.65 21.68
CA ARG A 547 -29.42 -24.25 22.88
C ARG A 547 -30.76 -24.81 22.39
N CYS A 548 -31.33 -25.95 22.79
CA CYS A 548 -31.03 -27.17 23.55
C CYS A 548 -32.06 -28.20 22.97
N GLU A 549 -31.80 -29.51 22.88
CA GLU A 549 -32.18 -30.57 23.86
C GLU A 549 -31.99 -31.90 23.09
N ALA A 550 -31.17 -32.84 23.57
CA ALA A 550 -31.51 -34.01 24.41
C ALA A 550 -31.60 -35.32 23.60
N GLY A 551 -30.92 -36.39 24.08
CA GLY A 551 -31.36 -37.77 23.80
C GLY A 551 -30.36 -38.79 23.21
N ARG A 552 -29.35 -39.18 24.01
CA ARG A 552 -28.72 -40.52 24.14
C ARG A 552 -27.98 -41.24 22.94
N PRO A 553 -27.04 -42.16 23.27
CA PRO A 553 -25.96 -42.66 22.38
C PRO A 553 -26.10 -44.19 22.14
N PRO A 554 -25.07 -45.05 21.82
CA PRO A 554 -23.68 -44.87 21.38
C PRO A 554 -23.20 -45.85 20.23
N VAL A 555 -21.87 -45.84 19.99
CA VAL A 555 -20.93 -46.91 19.53
C VAL A 555 -20.66 -47.14 18.00
N PRO A 556 -19.50 -47.73 17.60
CA PRO A 556 -18.32 -47.01 17.06
C PRO A 556 -17.84 -47.57 15.70
N ALA A 557 -16.82 -46.99 15.04
CA ALA A 557 -15.77 -47.80 14.36
C ALA A 557 -14.71 -47.01 13.55
N TRP A 558 -13.42 -47.28 13.87
CA TRP A 558 -12.28 -47.53 12.96
C TRP A 558 -11.86 -46.41 11.96
N SER A 559 -10.78 -45.66 12.21
CA SER A 559 -9.35 -45.94 11.90
C SER A 559 -8.97 -45.95 10.41
N LEU A 560 -8.24 -44.92 9.98
CA LEU A 560 -6.97 -44.97 9.22
C LEU A 560 -6.26 -43.61 9.32
#